data_AF-A0A1F8JQJ7-F1
#
_entry.id   AF-A0A1F8JQJ7-F1
#
_cell.length_a   1.000
_cell.length_b   1.000
_cell.length_c   1.000
_cell.angle_alpha   90.00
_cell.angle_beta   90.00
_cell.angle_gamma   90.00
#
_symmetry.space_group_name_H-M   'P 1'
#
loop_
_entity.id
_entity.type
_entity.pdbx_description
1 polymer ?
#
loop_
_entity_poly.entity_id
_entity_poly.type
_entity_poly.pdbx_seq_one_letter_code
_entity_poly.pdbx_strand_id
1 'polypeptide(L)'
;MSKFNDLLNLRFKQKETPQQKMAALVERSNNGDLSSFSGVFRVSALNEKEKSDLEAILKNFRQSETYDVDFDLKALMAITSEVKAITNQAVILHGERIKKAQDILKKYRDGAFTAWLFTTYGNRQTPYNFLQYYEFYTVIPQSLHGKLDQMPRQAVYSLASRSGPLEKKEEIVKTYSGQPKQELLNLIRLEFPLPEDDKRLPHFSSHAINFLKRARDMLKNPLSRPQEDEKRQIKALLSQIQALIQK
;
A
#
# COMPACT_ATOMS: atom_id res chain seq x y z
N MET A 1 51.50 -2.97 24.65
CA MET A 1 51.16 -4.35 25.11
C MET A 1 49.86 -4.44 25.93
N SER A 2 49.00 -3.41 25.99
CA SER A 2 47.71 -3.47 26.72
C SER A 2 46.54 -4.03 25.88
N LYS A 3 46.51 -3.76 24.57
CA LYS A 3 45.40 -4.16 23.68
C LYS A 3 45.24 -5.67 23.46
N PHE A 4 46.26 -6.48 23.78
CA PHE A 4 46.21 -7.94 23.62
C PHE A 4 45.56 -8.64 24.83
N ASN A 5 45.74 -8.08 26.03
CA ASN A 5 45.12 -8.61 27.25
C ASN A 5 43.62 -8.28 27.33
N ASP A 6 43.18 -7.18 26.72
CA ASP A 6 41.76 -6.83 26.66
C ASP A 6 40.96 -7.80 25.77
N LEU A 7 41.56 -8.27 24.67
CA LEU A 7 40.96 -9.26 23.77
C LEU A 7 40.90 -10.67 24.37
N LEU A 8 41.86 -11.03 25.22
CA LEU A 8 41.83 -12.28 25.98
C LEU A 8 40.79 -12.23 27.10
N ASN A 9 40.65 -11.11 27.80
CA ASN A 9 39.67 -10.96 28.88
C ASN A 9 38.21 -10.98 28.38
N LEU A 10 37.94 -10.56 27.14
CA LEU A 10 36.65 -10.73 26.48
C LEU A 10 36.35 -12.19 26.09
N ARG A 11 37.39 -13.02 25.90
CA ARG A 11 37.23 -14.45 25.59
C ARG A 11 37.01 -15.33 26.82
N PHE A 12 37.40 -14.86 28.01
CA PHE A 12 37.38 -15.63 29.25
C PHE A 12 36.28 -15.23 30.25
N LYS A 13 35.56 -14.13 30.04
CA LYS A 13 34.37 -13.82 30.85
C LYS A 13 33.11 -14.46 30.26
N GLN A 14 32.81 -15.62 30.86
CA GLN A 14 31.48 -16.21 31.04
C GLN A 14 30.85 -16.92 29.83
N LYS A 15 30.93 -18.25 29.89
CA LYS A 15 29.87 -19.13 29.38
C LYS A 15 28.56 -18.74 30.07
N GLU A 16 27.78 -17.86 29.45
CA GLU A 16 26.40 -17.59 29.85
C GLU A 16 25.64 -18.91 29.94
N THR A 17 24.96 -19.15 31.06
CA THR A 17 24.15 -20.35 31.27
C THR A 17 22.99 -20.39 30.27
N PRO A 18 22.55 -21.58 29.80
CA PRO A 18 21.52 -21.71 28.76
C PRO A 18 20.21 -20.97 29.09
N GLN A 19 19.88 -20.85 30.38
CA GLN A 19 18.70 -20.14 30.88
C GLN A 19 18.83 -18.61 30.76
N GLN A 20 20.02 -18.03 30.96
CA GLN A 20 20.26 -16.60 30.78
C GLN A 20 20.22 -16.21 29.29
N LYS A 21 20.72 -17.08 28.41
CA LYS A 21 20.58 -16.88 26.95
C LYS A 21 19.13 -16.93 26.51
N MET A 22 18.35 -17.90 27.01
CA MET A 22 16.93 -18.02 26.69
C MET A 22 16.14 -16.82 27.21
N ALA A 23 16.41 -16.35 28.43
CA ALA A 23 15.77 -15.16 29.00
C ALA A 23 16.14 -13.87 28.22
N ALA A 24 17.41 -13.69 27.87
CA ALA A 24 17.85 -12.57 27.04
C ALA A 24 17.31 -12.62 25.60
N LEU A 25 17.13 -13.82 25.03
CA LEU A 25 16.44 -14.03 23.75
C LEU A 25 14.95 -13.73 23.86
N VAL A 26 14.28 -14.10 24.95
CA VAL A 26 12.86 -13.81 25.19
C VAL A 26 12.64 -12.31 25.43
N GLU A 27 13.50 -11.64 26.20
CA GLU A 27 13.45 -10.17 26.34
C GLU A 27 13.73 -9.45 25.03
N ARG A 28 14.74 -9.87 24.26
CA ARG A 28 15.01 -9.30 22.92
C ARG A 28 13.90 -9.62 21.92
N SER A 29 13.18 -10.75 22.07
CA SER A 29 12.00 -11.07 21.27
C SER A 29 10.82 -10.16 21.63
N ASN A 30 10.60 -9.93 22.92
CA ASN A 30 9.51 -9.10 23.44
C ASN A 30 9.75 -7.61 23.17
N ASN A 31 11.01 -7.17 23.12
CA ASN A 31 11.41 -5.80 22.76
C ASN A 31 11.52 -5.59 21.23
N GLY A 32 11.28 -6.62 20.41
CA GLY A 32 11.27 -6.51 18.95
C GLY A 32 12.65 -6.55 18.27
N ASP A 33 13.74 -6.61 19.04
CA ASP A 33 15.15 -6.61 18.59
C ASP A 33 15.57 -7.91 17.86
N LEU A 34 14.79 -8.98 17.95
CA LEU A 34 15.01 -10.22 17.17
C LEU A 34 14.24 -10.26 15.85
N SER A 35 13.34 -9.31 15.62
CA SER A 35 12.78 -9.16 14.29
C SER A 35 13.77 -8.36 13.44
N SER A 36 13.81 -8.61 12.14
CA SER A 36 14.59 -7.85 11.14
C SER A 36 14.27 -6.34 11.10
N PHE A 37 13.51 -5.82 12.07
CA PHE A 37 12.87 -4.52 12.11
C PHE A 37 13.47 -3.54 13.12
N SER A 38 14.57 -3.89 13.80
CA SER A 38 15.38 -2.94 14.56
C SER A 38 15.94 -1.88 13.60
N GLY A 39 15.24 -0.75 13.44
CA GLY A 39 15.55 0.32 12.47
C GLY A 39 14.46 0.69 11.47
N VAL A 40 13.22 0.18 11.63
CA VAL A 40 12.11 0.36 10.66
C VAL A 40 11.33 1.67 10.83
N PHE A 41 11.61 2.46 11.86
CA PHE A 41 11.16 3.84 11.95
C PHE A 41 12.04 4.78 11.10
N ARG A 42 11.92 4.66 9.77
CA ARG A 42 12.50 5.63 8.84
C ARG A 42 11.47 6.71 8.53
N VAL A 43 11.58 7.83 9.24
CA VAL A 43 10.85 9.03 8.87
C VAL A 43 11.50 9.60 7.62
N SER A 44 10.84 9.45 6.47
CA SER A 44 11.26 10.07 5.22
C SER A 44 10.81 11.52 5.21
N ALA A 45 11.73 12.42 4.84
CA ALA A 45 11.39 13.83 4.65
C ALA A 45 10.32 13.99 3.56
N LEU A 46 9.43 14.97 3.73
CA LEU A 46 8.44 15.33 2.71
C LEU A 46 9.14 15.94 1.48
N ASN A 47 8.60 15.66 0.29
CA ASN A 47 9.08 16.30 -0.92
C ASN A 47 8.58 17.76 -1.02
N GLU A 48 9.18 18.55 -1.89
CA GLU A 48 8.85 19.98 -2.03
C GLU A 48 7.39 20.23 -2.42
N LYS A 49 6.80 19.34 -3.21
CA LYS A 49 5.39 19.44 -3.58
C LYS A 49 4.49 19.24 -2.37
N GLU A 50 4.76 18.24 -1.53
CA GLU A 50 4.01 17.99 -0.30
C GLU A 50 4.10 19.17 0.67
N LYS A 51 5.28 19.78 0.79
CA LYS A 51 5.45 21.00 1.61
C LYS A 51 4.59 22.15 1.06
N SER A 52 4.66 22.38 -0.26
CA SER A 52 3.86 23.41 -0.92
C SER A 52 2.36 23.16 -0.79
N ASP A 53 1.91 21.91 -0.89
CA ASP A 53 0.51 21.54 -0.76
C ASP A 53 0.01 21.76 0.69
N LEU A 54 0.83 21.43 1.71
CA LEU A 54 0.51 21.71 3.12
C LEU A 54 0.46 23.21 3.41
N GLU A 55 1.40 23.98 2.88
CA GLU A 55 1.42 25.44 3.01
C GLU A 55 0.18 26.07 2.35
N ALA A 56 -0.20 25.57 1.17
CA ALA A 56 -1.41 26.01 0.48
C ALA A 56 -2.68 25.71 1.29
N ILE A 57 -2.76 24.56 1.99
CA ILE A 57 -3.88 24.27 2.90
C ILE A 57 -3.95 25.34 3.99
N LEU A 58 -2.85 25.62 4.68
CA LEU A 58 -2.85 26.62 5.76
C LEU A 58 -3.24 28.01 5.25
N LYS A 59 -2.70 28.43 4.10
CA LYS A 59 -3.02 29.73 3.50
C LYS A 59 -4.49 29.83 3.04
N ASN A 60 -5.01 28.80 2.38
CA ASN A 60 -6.37 28.81 1.80
C ASN A 60 -7.47 28.75 2.87
N PHE A 61 -7.19 28.10 4.01
CA PHE A 61 -8.17 27.91 5.08
C PHE A 61 -7.91 28.85 6.28
N ARG A 62 -7.01 29.83 6.15
CA ARG A 62 -6.74 30.83 7.18
C ARG A 62 -7.92 31.79 7.32
N GLN A 63 -8.48 31.89 8.52
CA GLN A 63 -9.59 32.80 8.84
C GLN A 63 -9.12 34.08 9.56
N SER A 64 -7.95 34.05 10.19
CA SER A 64 -7.39 35.18 10.93
C SER A 64 -5.90 35.35 10.66
N GLU A 65 -5.46 36.61 10.59
CA GLU A 65 -4.04 36.96 10.51
C GLU A 65 -3.25 36.65 11.79
N THR A 66 -3.94 36.28 12.87
CA THR A 66 -3.31 35.87 14.13
C THR A 66 -2.75 34.44 14.09
N TYR A 67 -3.12 33.62 13.10
CA TYR A 67 -2.58 32.28 12.97
C TYR A 67 -1.14 32.31 12.44
N ASP A 68 -0.24 31.61 13.14
CA ASP A 68 1.17 31.46 12.78
C ASP A 68 1.33 30.30 11.80
N VAL A 69 1.24 30.64 10.51
CA VAL A 69 1.33 29.67 9.41
C VAL A 69 2.69 28.95 9.40
N ASP A 70 3.78 29.62 9.78
CA ASP A 70 5.11 29.03 9.72
C ASP A 70 5.33 28.01 10.84
N PHE A 71 4.81 28.30 12.04
CA PHE A 71 4.81 27.35 13.14
C PHE A 71 3.93 26.13 12.84
N ASP A 72 2.70 26.36 12.39
CA ASP A 72 1.74 25.30 12.07
C ASP A 72 2.23 24.43 10.90
N LEU A 73 2.88 25.02 9.89
CA LEU A 73 3.45 24.29 8.76
C LEU A 73 4.52 23.30 9.23
N LYS A 74 5.43 23.72 10.11
CA LYS A 74 6.47 22.83 10.67
C LYS A 74 5.84 21.66 11.44
N ALA A 75 4.81 21.94 12.25
CA ALA A 75 4.10 20.91 12.99
C ALA A 75 3.37 19.92 12.06
N LEU A 76 2.65 20.42 11.05
CA LEU A 76 1.96 19.58 10.07
C LEU A 76 2.93 18.75 9.24
N MET A 77 4.09 19.29 8.87
CA MET A 77 5.12 18.54 8.16
C MET A 77 5.63 17.36 8.99
N ALA A 78 5.89 17.58 10.29
CA ALA A 78 6.30 16.52 11.20
C ALA A 78 5.23 15.43 11.32
N ILE A 79 3.99 15.80 11.65
CA ILE A 79 2.85 14.87 11.76
C ILE A 79 2.65 14.09 10.46
N THR A 80 2.70 14.75 9.31
CA THR A 80 2.52 14.11 8.00
C THR A 80 3.62 13.08 7.75
N SER A 81 4.87 13.41 8.07
CA SER A 81 5.99 12.49 7.92
C SER A 81 5.85 11.25 8.83
N GLU A 82 5.39 11.43 10.06
CA GLU A 82 5.13 10.35 11.01
C GLU A 82 3.98 9.44 10.54
N VAL A 83 2.86 10.02 10.10
CA VAL A 83 1.72 9.26 9.56
C VAL A 83 2.14 8.40 8.37
N LYS A 84 2.98 8.95 7.47
CA LYS A 84 3.54 8.19 6.34
C LYS A 84 4.43 7.06 6.83
N ALA A 85 5.35 7.34 7.76
CA ALA A 85 6.24 6.34 8.33
C ALA A 85 5.44 5.19 8.96
N ILE A 86 4.47 5.48 9.84
CA ILE A 86 3.60 4.48 10.47
C ILE A 86 2.91 3.62 9.42
N THR A 87 2.36 4.26 8.38
CA THR A 87 1.63 3.52 7.36
C THR A 87 2.54 2.60 6.55
N ASN A 88 3.73 3.07 6.16
CA ASN A 88 4.68 2.26 5.39
C ASN A 88 5.16 1.06 6.20
N GLN A 89 5.46 1.26 7.49
CA GLN A 89 5.84 0.18 8.39
C GLN A 89 4.74 -0.86 8.52
N ALA A 90 3.50 -0.43 8.73
CA ALA A 90 2.36 -1.34 8.86
C ALA A 90 2.24 -2.24 7.63
N VAL A 91 2.38 -1.68 6.42
CA VAL A 91 2.30 -2.45 5.17
C VAL A 91 3.44 -3.48 5.07
N ILE A 92 4.67 -3.09 5.39
CA ILE A 92 5.84 -3.99 5.35
C ILE A 92 5.70 -5.12 6.37
N LEU A 93 5.32 -4.79 7.62
CA LEU A 93 5.12 -5.76 8.70
C LEU A 93 4.02 -6.77 8.36
N HIS A 94 2.87 -6.28 7.88
CA HIS A 94 1.81 -7.17 7.43
C HIS A 94 2.27 -8.04 6.25
N GLY A 95 2.91 -7.46 5.24
CA GLY A 95 3.38 -8.19 4.07
C GLY A 95 4.37 -9.32 4.43
N GLU A 96 5.29 -9.08 5.36
CA GLU A 96 6.22 -10.11 5.84
C GLU A 96 5.48 -11.26 6.56
N ARG A 97 4.51 -10.94 7.42
CA ARG A 97 3.71 -11.96 8.14
C ARG A 97 2.83 -12.75 7.17
N ILE A 98 2.23 -12.08 6.20
CA ILE A 98 1.47 -12.72 5.11
C ILE A 98 2.37 -13.64 4.30
N LYS A 99 3.62 -13.23 4.00
CA LYS A 99 4.58 -14.07 3.29
C LYS A 99 4.89 -15.36 4.05
N LYS A 100 5.14 -15.25 5.36
CA LYS A 100 5.37 -16.43 6.23
C LYS A 100 4.15 -17.36 6.23
N ALA A 101 2.93 -16.81 6.33
CA ALA A 101 1.71 -17.61 6.25
C ALA A 101 1.55 -18.28 4.89
N GLN A 102 1.89 -17.58 3.79
CA GLN A 102 1.91 -18.15 2.44
C GLN A 102 2.86 -19.34 2.37
N ASP A 103 4.09 -19.21 2.89
CA ASP A 103 5.09 -20.27 2.85
C ASP A 103 4.70 -21.52 3.66
N ILE A 104 4.02 -21.34 4.79
CA ILE A 104 3.43 -22.45 5.57
C ILE A 104 2.33 -23.14 4.75
N LEU A 105 1.41 -22.35 4.18
CA LEU A 105 0.20 -22.86 3.54
C LEU A 105 0.43 -23.42 2.12
N LYS A 106 1.60 -23.17 1.50
CA LYS A 106 2.00 -23.78 0.22
C LYS A 106 1.99 -25.32 0.23
N LYS A 107 2.16 -25.94 1.40
CA LYS A 107 2.17 -27.41 1.57
C LYS A 107 0.76 -28.02 1.65
N TYR A 108 -0.27 -27.18 1.69
CA TYR A 108 -1.66 -27.59 1.82
C TYR A 108 -2.36 -27.49 0.47
N ARG A 109 -3.60 -28.02 0.39
CA ARG A 109 -4.42 -27.97 -0.82
C ARG A 109 -4.59 -26.54 -1.35
N ASP A 110 -4.81 -26.44 -2.66
CA ASP A 110 -5.13 -25.17 -3.31
C ASP A 110 -6.29 -24.45 -2.62
N GLY A 111 -6.14 -23.14 -2.49
CA GLY A 111 -7.10 -22.28 -1.80
C GLY A 111 -6.94 -22.18 -0.29
N ALA A 112 -6.07 -22.98 0.35
CA ALA A 112 -5.80 -22.86 1.80
C ALA A 112 -5.32 -21.46 2.19
N PHE A 113 -4.39 -20.89 1.43
CA PHE A 113 -3.92 -19.52 1.65
C PHE A 113 -5.05 -18.50 1.48
N THR A 114 -5.85 -18.60 0.41
CA THR A 114 -6.99 -17.71 0.19
C THR A 114 -8.02 -17.78 1.31
N ALA A 115 -8.32 -18.99 1.81
CA ALA A 115 -9.22 -19.17 2.94
C ALA A 115 -8.67 -18.48 4.21
N TRP A 116 -7.37 -18.65 4.49
CA TRP A 116 -6.71 -17.95 5.59
C TRP A 116 -6.80 -16.42 5.45
N LEU A 117 -6.62 -15.87 4.24
CA LEU A 117 -6.80 -14.43 3.99
C LEU A 117 -8.22 -13.96 4.35
N PHE A 118 -9.25 -14.70 3.96
CA PHE A 118 -10.63 -14.36 4.33
C PHE A 118 -10.87 -14.46 5.84
N THR A 119 -10.34 -15.50 6.50
CA THR A 119 -10.48 -15.67 7.95
C THR A 119 -9.79 -14.56 8.74
N THR A 120 -8.61 -14.09 8.30
CA THR A 120 -7.82 -13.11 9.05
C THR A 120 -8.14 -11.66 8.68
N TYR A 121 -8.41 -11.37 7.41
CA TYR A 121 -8.60 -10.00 6.90
C TYR A 121 -10.04 -9.68 6.44
N GLY A 122 -10.93 -10.69 6.39
CA GLY A 122 -12.27 -10.54 5.82
C GLY A 122 -12.30 -10.32 4.29
N ASN A 123 -11.14 -10.22 3.65
CA ASN A 123 -11.00 -10.03 2.21
C ASN A 123 -9.62 -10.50 1.73
N ARG A 124 -9.48 -10.73 0.42
CA ARG A 124 -8.20 -11.09 -0.21
C ARG A 124 -7.41 -9.90 -0.75
N GLN A 125 -8.07 -8.79 -1.09
CA GLN A 125 -7.45 -7.70 -1.85
C GLN A 125 -6.39 -6.94 -1.04
N THR A 126 -6.74 -6.50 0.17
CA THR A 126 -5.83 -5.77 1.06
C THR A 126 -4.57 -6.59 1.39
N PRO A 127 -4.66 -7.86 1.84
CA PRO A 127 -3.45 -8.62 2.14
C PRO A 127 -2.62 -8.97 0.90
N TYR A 128 -3.22 -9.16 -0.28
CA TYR A 128 -2.43 -9.30 -1.51
C TYR A 128 -1.66 -8.02 -1.85
N ASN A 129 -2.27 -6.84 -1.67
CA ASN A 129 -1.57 -5.56 -1.87
C ASN A 129 -0.38 -5.41 -0.89
N PHE A 130 -0.57 -5.78 0.39
CA PHE A 130 0.51 -5.74 1.38
C PHE A 130 1.64 -6.71 1.04
N LEU A 131 1.30 -7.94 0.63
CA LEU A 131 2.28 -8.93 0.20
C LEU A 131 3.08 -8.44 -1.00
N GLN A 132 2.40 -7.92 -2.03
CA GLN A 132 3.05 -7.39 -3.24
C GLN A 132 3.95 -6.19 -2.93
N TYR A 133 3.49 -5.28 -2.06
CA TYR A 133 4.32 -4.15 -1.62
C TYR A 133 5.58 -4.65 -0.92
N TYR A 134 5.44 -5.58 0.04
CA TYR A 134 6.57 -6.15 0.77
C TYR A 134 7.56 -6.85 -0.16
N GLU A 135 7.08 -7.70 -1.06
CA GLU A 135 7.95 -8.39 -2.03
C GLU A 135 8.66 -7.43 -2.98
N PHE A 136 8.01 -6.32 -3.35
CA PHE A 136 8.66 -5.29 -4.16
C PHE A 136 9.69 -4.49 -3.35
N TYR A 137 9.37 -4.15 -2.11
CA TYR A 137 10.26 -3.42 -1.20
C TYR A 137 11.56 -4.20 -0.92
N THR A 138 11.49 -5.53 -0.81
CA THR A 138 12.66 -6.38 -0.54
C THR A 138 13.60 -6.54 -1.74
N VAL A 139 13.09 -6.41 -2.97
CA VAL A 139 13.92 -6.53 -4.18
C VAL A 139 14.43 -5.19 -4.70
N ILE A 140 13.78 -4.07 -4.35
CA ILE A 140 14.24 -2.75 -4.76
C ILE A 140 15.52 -2.33 -4.02
N PRO A 141 16.44 -1.61 -4.68
CA PRO A 141 17.61 -1.03 -4.04
C PRO A 141 17.25 -0.14 -2.85
N GLN A 142 17.98 -0.30 -1.74
CA GLN A 142 17.74 0.45 -0.50
C GLN A 142 17.84 1.98 -0.69
N SER A 143 18.62 2.44 -1.68
CA SER A 143 18.73 3.85 -2.05
C SER A 143 17.42 4.45 -2.57
N LEU A 144 16.49 3.62 -3.06
CA LEU A 144 15.19 4.04 -3.57
C LEU A 144 14.06 3.92 -2.55
N HIS A 145 14.28 3.30 -1.39
CA HIS A 145 13.23 3.11 -0.37
C HIS A 145 12.61 4.44 0.07
N GLY A 146 13.41 5.49 0.28
CA GLY A 146 12.88 6.81 0.64
C GLY A 146 11.94 7.40 -0.42
N LYS A 147 12.22 7.17 -1.71
CA LYS A 147 11.31 7.58 -2.79
C LYS A 147 10.06 6.72 -2.86
N LEU A 148 10.23 5.41 -2.73
CA LEU A 148 9.11 4.46 -2.71
C LEU A 148 8.12 4.77 -1.59
N ASP A 149 8.64 5.13 -0.41
CA ASP A 149 7.89 5.53 0.79
C ASP A 149 7.10 6.83 0.59
N GLN A 150 7.54 7.69 -0.34
CA GLN A 150 6.86 8.93 -0.68
C GLN A 150 5.73 8.72 -1.69
N MET A 151 5.78 7.67 -2.51
CA MET A 151 4.83 7.42 -3.59
C MET A 151 3.40 7.13 -3.07
N PRO A 152 2.36 7.45 -3.87
CA PRO A 152 0.99 7.05 -3.56
C PRO A 152 0.86 5.53 -3.48
N ARG A 153 0.42 5.00 -2.32
CA ARG A 153 0.33 3.56 -2.04
C ARG A 153 -0.40 2.75 -3.12
N GLN A 154 -1.53 3.26 -3.62
CA GLN A 154 -2.27 2.58 -4.68
C GLN A 154 -1.46 2.43 -5.98
N ALA A 155 -0.61 3.42 -6.30
CA ALA A 155 0.27 3.33 -7.45
C ALA A 155 1.40 2.33 -7.20
N VAL A 156 1.97 2.29 -5.99
CA VAL A 156 2.97 1.27 -5.63
C VAL A 156 2.38 -0.14 -5.70
N TYR A 157 1.18 -0.37 -5.18
CA TYR A 157 0.49 -1.65 -5.31
C TYR A 157 0.30 -2.03 -6.79
N SER A 158 -0.08 -1.06 -7.62
CA SER A 158 -0.21 -1.29 -9.05
C SER A 158 1.13 -1.69 -9.66
N LEU A 159 2.19 -0.92 -9.43
CA LEU A 159 3.55 -1.17 -9.95
C LEU A 159 4.10 -2.54 -9.50
N ALA A 160 3.95 -2.87 -8.22
CA ALA A 160 4.38 -4.14 -7.65
C ALA A 160 3.65 -5.32 -8.30
N SER A 161 2.33 -5.21 -8.49
CA SER A 161 1.47 -6.27 -9.03
C SER A 161 1.63 -6.57 -10.53
N ARG A 162 2.33 -5.71 -11.28
CA ARG A 162 2.51 -5.84 -12.73
C ARG A 162 3.67 -6.75 -13.06
N SER A 163 3.52 -7.58 -14.07
CA SER A 163 4.64 -8.32 -14.65
C SER A 163 5.51 -7.37 -15.48
N GLY A 164 6.83 -7.54 -15.43
CA GLY A 164 7.77 -6.76 -16.23
C GLY A 164 9.16 -6.67 -15.59
N PRO A 165 10.16 -6.13 -16.33
CA PRO A 165 11.52 -5.97 -15.83
C PRO A 165 11.57 -5.11 -14.57
N LEU A 166 12.41 -5.49 -13.60
CA LEU A 166 12.56 -4.75 -12.35
C LEU A 166 13.17 -3.37 -12.59
N GLU A 167 14.10 -3.27 -13.54
CA GLU A 167 14.84 -2.06 -13.90
C GLU A 167 13.90 -0.94 -14.34
N LYS A 168 12.87 -1.27 -15.12
CA LYS A 168 11.82 -0.31 -15.52
C LYS A 168 10.99 0.16 -14.32
N LYS A 169 10.71 -0.73 -13.37
CA LYS A 169 9.98 -0.34 -12.15
C LYS A 169 10.83 0.57 -11.27
N GLU A 170 12.12 0.27 -11.15
CA GLU A 170 13.09 1.12 -10.46
C GLU A 170 13.18 2.50 -11.08
N GLU A 171 13.16 2.60 -12.42
CA GLU A 171 13.16 3.89 -13.12
C GLU A 171 11.95 4.76 -12.76
N ILE A 172 10.75 4.18 -12.69
CA ILE A 172 9.55 4.89 -12.23
C ILE A 172 9.72 5.40 -10.78
N VAL A 173 10.28 4.58 -9.89
CA VAL A 173 10.54 5.00 -8.49
C VAL A 173 11.60 6.09 -8.43
N LYS A 174 12.67 5.96 -9.23
CA LYS A 174 13.77 6.91 -9.30
C LYS A 174 13.34 8.27 -9.84
N THR A 175 12.42 8.31 -10.80
CA THR A 175 11.92 9.55 -11.42
C THR A 175 10.75 10.18 -10.66
N TYR A 176 10.23 9.52 -9.63
CA TYR A 176 9.19 10.09 -8.78
C TYR A 176 9.67 11.36 -8.07
N SER A 177 8.85 12.41 -8.19
CA SER A 177 9.09 13.78 -7.70
C SER A 177 7.82 14.43 -7.14
N GLY A 178 6.80 13.64 -6.77
CA GLY A 178 5.54 14.15 -6.25
C GLY A 178 4.37 14.12 -7.25
N GLN A 179 4.50 13.39 -8.37
CA GLN A 179 3.41 13.27 -9.34
C GLN A 179 2.10 12.81 -8.66
N PRO A 180 0.93 13.33 -9.07
CA PRO A 180 -0.36 12.87 -8.58
C PRO A 180 -0.57 11.38 -8.81
N LYS A 181 -1.32 10.75 -7.90
CA LYS A 181 -1.67 9.32 -7.97
C LYS A 181 -2.15 8.88 -9.36
N GLN A 182 -2.99 9.69 -10.01
CA GLN A 182 -3.62 9.29 -11.27
C GLN A 182 -2.67 9.35 -12.46
N GLU A 183 -1.77 10.32 -12.47
CA GLU A 183 -0.70 10.40 -13.46
C GLU A 183 0.21 9.18 -13.36
N LEU A 184 0.64 8.85 -12.14
CA LEU A 184 1.49 7.69 -11.88
C LEU A 184 0.80 6.37 -12.25
N LEU A 185 -0.50 6.23 -11.94
CA LEU A 185 -1.27 5.05 -12.35
C LEU A 185 -1.39 4.93 -13.88
N ASN A 186 -1.52 6.04 -14.59
CA ASN A 186 -1.57 6.04 -16.05
C ASN A 186 -0.21 5.65 -16.64
N LEU A 187 0.88 6.22 -16.12
CA LEU A 187 2.25 5.85 -16.51
C LEU A 187 2.49 4.34 -16.33
N ILE A 188 2.13 3.79 -15.17
CA ILE A 188 2.29 2.35 -14.88
C ILE A 188 1.49 1.49 -15.86
N ARG A 189 0.27 1.91 -16.23
CA ARG A 189 -0.58 1.16 -17.17
C ARG A 189 -0.02 1.18 -18.60
N LEU A 190 0.62 2.28 -18.99
CA LEU A 190 1.26 2.42 -20.30
C LEU A 190 2.54 1.59 -20.39
N GLU A 191 3.41 1.66 -19.38
CA GLU A 191 4.67 0.91 -19.36
C GLU A 191 4.50 -0.59 -19.13
N PHE A 192 3.49 -0.96 -18.33
CA PHE A 192 3.20 -2.35 -17.99
C PHE A 192 1.75 -2.69 -18.33
N PRO A 193 1.39 -2.80 -19.62
CA PRO A 193 0.04 -3.18 -20.03
C PRO A 193 -0.34 -4.56 -19.46
N LEU A 194 -1.63 -4.78 -19.22
CA LEU A 194 -2.09 -6.12 -18.86
C LEU A 194 -2.09 -6.99 -20.12
N PRO A 195 -1.70 -8.28 -20.03
CA PRO A 195 -1.95 -9.25 -21.08
C PRO A 195 -3.44 -9.33 -21.43
N GLU A 196 -3.78 -9.61 -22.69
CA GLU A 196 -5.17 -9.70 -23.18
C GLU A 196 -6.04 -10.72 -22.40
N ASP A 197 -5.39 -11.74 -21.84
CA ASP A 197 -6.04 -12.81 -21.06
C ASP A 197 -6.11 -12.52 -19.55
N ASP A 198 -5.59 -11.36 -19.10
CA ASP A 198 -5.57 -11.03 -17.67
C ASP A 198 -6.97 -10.67 -17.19
N LYS A 199 -7.48 -11.43 -16.21
CA LYS A 199 -8.79 -11.23 -15.59
C LYS A 199 -8.97 -9.86 -14.91
N ARG A 200 -7.90 -9.08 -14.73
CA ARG A 200 -7.92 -7.69 -14.24
C ARG A 200 -8.16 -6.67 -15.35
N LEU A 201 -8.12 -7.07 -16.62
CA LEU A 201 -8.56 -6.19 -17.70
C LEU A 201 -10.01 -5.82 -17.44
N PRO A 202 -10.35 -4.52 -17.55
CA PRO A 202 -11.73 -4.11 -17.42
C PRO A 202 -12.51 -4.70 -18.60
N HIS A 203 -13.17 -5.82 -18.36
CA HIS A 203 -14.25 -6.30 -19.22
C HIS A 203 -15.42 -5.32 -19.03
N PHE A 204 -15.32 -4.14 -19.65
CA PHE A 204 -16.31 -3.07 -19.53
C PHE A 204 -17.73 -3.58 -19.81
N SER A 205 -17.86 -4.52 -20.76
CA SER A 205 -19.12 -5.21 -21.04
C SER A 205 -19.63 -6.01 -19.84
N SER A 206 -18.77 -6.76 -19.13
CA SER A 206 -19.17 -7.50 -17.93
C SER A 206 -19.54 -6.58 -16.75
N HIS A 207 -18.84 -5.45 -16.60
CA HIS A 207 -19.20 -4.44 -15.61
C HIS A 207 -20.53 -3.78 -15.94
N ALA A 208 -20.74 -3.38 -17.20
CA ALA A 208 -22.01 -2.83 -17.68
C ALA A 208 -23.17 -3.80 -17.45
N ILE A 209 -22.98 -5.10 -17.77
CA ILE A 209 -23.96 -6.15 -17.49
C ILE A 209 -24.29 -6.23 -15.99
N ASN A 210 -23.29 -6.18 -15.12
CA ASN A 210 -23.52 -6.24 -13.66
C ASN A 210 -24.24 -4.99 -13.13
N PHE A 211 -23.93 -3.80 -13.65
CA PHE A 211 -24.66 -2.57 -13.31
C PHE A 211 -26.11 -2.63 -13.78
N LEU A 212 -26.37 -3.12 -15.00
CA LEU A 212 -27.73 -3.29 -15.52
C LEU A 212 -28.53 -4.33 -14.72
N LYS A 213 -27.90 -5.44 -14.31
CA LYS A 213 -28.53 -6.43 -13.42
C LYS A 213 -28.92 -5.80 -12.07
N ARG A 214 -28.02 -5.04 -11.46
CA ARG A 214 -28.31 -4.32 -10.20
C ARG A 214 -29.43 -3.29 -10.37
N ALA A 215 -29.39 -2.49 -11.44
CA ALA A 215 -30.44 -1.52 -11.74
C ALA A 215 -31.80 -2.21 -11.93
N ARG A 216 -31.84 -3.33 -12.65
CA ARG A 216 -33.05 -4.17 -12.78
C ARG A 216 -33.55 -4.66 -11.43
N ASP A 217 -32.67 -5.17 -10.58
CA ASP A 217 -33.05 -5.72 -9.28
C ASP A 217 -33.54 -4.61 -8.33
N MET A 218 -32.97 -3.40 -8.41
CA MET A 218 -33.49 -2.21 -7.72
C MET A 218 -34.88 -1.83 -8.19
N LEU A 219 -35.13 -1.82 -9.51
CA LEU A 219 -36.45 -1.50 -10.08
C LEU A 219 -37.51 -2.59 -9.80
N LYS A 220 -37.08 -3.83 -9.58
CA LYS A 220 -37.95 -4.94 -9.15
C LYS A 220 -38.32 -4.86 -7.67
N ASN A 221 -37.62 -4.06 -6.87
CA ASN A 221 -37.90 -3.95 -5.44
C ASN A 221 -39.33 -3.40 -5.24
N PRO A 222 -40.17 -4.01 -4.38
CA PRO A 222 -41.53 -3.53 -4.12
C PRO A 222 -41.62 -2.08 -3.62
N LEU A 223 -40.54 -1.56 -3.04
CA LEU A 223 -40.42 -0.18 -2.58
C LEU A 223 -40.03 0.80 -3.68
N SER A 224 -39.58 0.31 -4.84
CA SER A 224 -39.23 1.15 -5.99
C SER A 224 -40.50 1.64 -6.68
N ARG A 225 -40.82 2.92 -6.48
CA ARG A 225 -41.95 3.61 -7.12
C ARG A 225 -41.47 4.86 -7.84
N PRO A 226 -40.80 4.72 -9.01
CA PRO A 226 -40.28 5.87 -9.74
C PRO A 226 -41.43 6.77 -10.20
N GLN A 227 -41.22 8.08 -10.11
CA GLN A 227 -42.14 9.11 -10.62
C GLN A 227 -42.10 9.17 -12.17
N GLU A 228 -43.05 9.88 -12.78
CA GLU A 228 -43.17 9.91 -14.25
C GLU A 228 -41.95 10.54 -14.96
N ASP A 229 -41.32 11.52 -14.33
CA ASP A 229 -40.06 12.11 -14.79
C ASP A 229 -38.89 11.12 -14.66
N GLU A 230 -38.78 10.41 -13.54
CA GLU A 230 -37.77 9.38 -13.31
C GLU A 230 -37.93 8.21 -14.30
N LYS A 231 -39.16 7.76 -14.56
CA LYS A 231 -39.46 6.74 -15.59
C LYS A 231 -39.03 7.23 -16.98
N ARG A 232 -39.26 8.50 -17.30
CA ARG A 232 -38.84 9.10 -18.58
C ARG A 232 -37.31 9.11 -18.69
N GLN A 233 -36.61 9.49 -17.63
CA GLN A 233 -35.14 9.47 -17.59
C GLN A 233 -34.58 8.05 -17.72
N ILE A 234 -35.14 7.07 -17.00
CA ILE A 234 -34.75 5.66 -17.10
C ILE A 234 -34.93 5.15 -18.54
N LYS A 235 -36.07 5.44 -19.18
CA LYS A 235 -36.32 5.04 -20.58
C LYS A 235 -35.33 5.69 -21.54
N ALA A 236 -35.04 6.99 -21.37
CA ALA A 236 -34.07 7.69 -22.21
C ALA A 236 -32.66 7.08 -22.09
N LEU A 237 -32.21 6.77 -20.87
CA LEU A 237 -30.93 6.11 -20.63
C LEU A 237 -30.88 4.70 -21.25
N LEU A 238 -31.95 3.92 -21.15
CA LEU A 238 -32.03 2.61 -21.79
C LEU A 238 -31.92 2.70 -23.32
N SER A 239 -32.58 3.69 -23.94
CA SER A 239 -32.48 3.92 -25.38
C SER A 239 -31.05 4.31 -25.81
N GLN A 240 -30.37 5.16 -25.03
CA GLN A 240 -28.98 5.53 -25.29
C GLN A 240 -28.04 4.32 -25.18
N ILE A 241 -28.22 3.50 -24.14
CA ILE A 241 -27.43 2.27 -23.95
C ILE A 241 -27.69 1.29 -25.10
N GLN A 242 -28.94 1.16 -25.56
CA GLN A 242 -29.29 0.28 -26.69
C GLN A 242 -28.59 0.71 -27.99
N ALA A 243 -28.55 2.01 -28.27
CA ALA A 243 -27.84 2.55 -29.43
C ALA A 243 -26.32 2.27 -29.39
N LEU A 244 -25.73 2.22 -28.19
CA LEU A 244 -24.30 1.91 -28.01
C LEU A 244 -23.97 0.42 -28.20
N ILE A 245 -24.94 -0.48 -28.01
CA ILE A 245 -24.76 -1.94 -28.19
C ILE A 245 -24.90 -2.36 -29.66
N GLN A 246 -25.59 -1.57 -30.47
CA GLN A 246 -25.83 -1.86 -31.90
C GLN A 246 -24.71 -1.36 -32.84
N LYS A 247 -23.65 -0.76 -32.31
CA LYS A 247 -22.41 -0.47 -33.04
C LYS A 247 -21.49 -1.68 -33.07
#